data_AF-B8A9U1-F1
#
_entry.id   AF-B8A9U1-F1
#
_cell.length_a   1.000
_cell.length_b   1.000
_cell.length_c   1.000
_cell.angle_alpha   90.00
_cell.angle_beta   90.00
_cell.angle_gamma   90.00
#
_symmetry.space_group_name_H-M   'P 1'
#
loop_
_entity.id
_entity.type
_entity.pdbx_description
1 polymer ?
#
loop_
_entity_poly.entity_id
_entity_poly.type
_entity_poly.pdbx_seq_one_letter_code
_entity_poly.pdbx_strand_id
1 'polypeptide(L)'
;MDASSNSDLAADELLRAQAELWNHIFAYTKSMSLRCAVELGIPDAVHRRGGAVTVPELVAELALPRSREPFLRRLMRLLAHGGLFDAAAGLEEIIHRTHRLARSSPPATSARWGNV
;
A
#
# COMPACT_ATOMS: atom_id res chain seq x y z
N MET A 1 -42.38 -6.09 6.50
CA MET A 1 -40.96 -6.15 6.10
C MET A 1 -40.12 -5.10 6.84
N ASP A 2 -40.36 -4.86 8.14
CA ASP A 2 -40.11 -3.51 8.70
C ASP A 2 -39.22 -3.52 9.95
N ALA A 3 -39.12 -4.66 10.64
CA ALA A 3 -38.31 -4.79 11.86
C ALA A 3 -36.84 -5.15 11.57
N SER A 4 -36.58 -6.11 10.67
CA SER A 4 -35.21 -6.51 10.31
C SER A 4 -34.43 -5.41 9.58
N SER A 5 -35.08 -4.66 8.68
CA SER A 5 -34.40 -3.55 8.01
C SER A 5 -33.99 -2.44 8.99
N ASN A 6 -34.78 -2.20 10.04
CA ASN A 6 -34.46 -1.17 11.02
C ASN A 6 -33.33 -1.59 11.98
N SER A 7 -33.25 -2.89 12.31
CA SER A 7 -32.11 -3.41 13.10
C SER A 7 -30.80 -3.38 12.32
N ASP A 8 -30.83 -3.64 11.01
CA ASP A 8 -29.65 -3.63 10.16
C ASP A 8 -29.09 -2.21 10.00
N LEU A 9 -29.96 -1.21 9.83
CA LEU A 9 -29.57 0.20 9.78
C LEU A 9 -28.94 0.68 11.11
N ALA A 10 -29.50 0.28 12.25
CA ALA A 10 -28.96 0.62 13.56
C ALA A 10 -27.59 -0.04 13.82
N ALA A 11 -27.39 -1.27 13.34
CA ALA A 11 -26.09 -1.95 13.42
C ALA A 11 -25.03 -1.24 12.55
N ASP A 12 -25.39 -0.84 11.33
CA ASP A 12 -24.51 -0.09 10.43
C ASP A 12 -24.12 1.28 11.02
N GLU A 13 -25.06 1.99 11.63
CA GLU A 13 -24.80 3.27 12.29
C GLU A 13 -23.84 3.11 13.48
N LEU A 14 -24.05 2.08 14.32
CA LEU A 14 -23.15 1.77 15.42
C LEU A 14 -21.73 1.43 14.92
N LEU A 15 -21.61 0.65 13.85
CA LEU A 15 -20.31 0.30 13.25
C LEU A 15 -19.58 1.54 12.73
N ARG A 16 -20.30 2.47 12.09
CA ARG A 16 -19.73 3.76 11.63
C ARG A 16 -19.27 4.61 12.80
N ALA A 17 -20.10 4.76 13.84
CA ALA A 17 -19.74 5.53 15.03
C ALA A 17 -18.51 4.94 15.74
N GLN A 18 -18.40 3.61 15.83
CA GLN A 18 -17.21 2.95 16.36
C GLN A 18 -15.98 3.23 15.49
N ALA A 19 -16.09 3.14 14.16
CA ALA A 19 -14.98 3.42 13.26
C ALA A 19 -14.49 4.88 13.38
N GLU A 20 -15.40 5.84 13.48
CA GLU A 20 -15.07 7.25 13.71
C GLU A 20 -14.36 7.47 15.04
N LEU A 21 -14.87 6.88 16.12
CA LEU A 21 -14.24 6.93 17.44
C LEU A 21 -12.82 6.34 17.41
N TRP A 22 -12.63 5.17 16.79
CA TRP A 22 -11.31 4.55 16.64
C TRP A 22 -10.37 5.42 15.82
N ASN A 23 -10.86 6.03 14.73
CA ASN A 23 -10.07 6.96 13.92
C ASN A 23 -9.60 8.17 14.73
N HIS A 24 -10.42 8.69 15.64
CA HIS A 24 -10.03 9.78 16.55
C HIS A 24 -9.04 9.33 17.61
N ILE A 25 -9.27 8.19 18.27
CA ILE A 25 -8.36 7.62 19.28
C ILE A 25 -6.97 7.38 18.68
N PHE A 26 -6.91 6.88 17.44
CA PHE A 26 -5.65 6.57 16.75
C PHE A 26 -5.13 7.70 15.84
N ALA A 27 -5.77 8.87 15.83
CA ALA A 27 -5.35 9.99 14.97
C ALA A 27 -3.88 10.39 15.24
N TYR A 28 -3.48 10.42 16.52
CA TYR A 28 -2.11 10.72 16.94
C TYR A 28 -1.07 9.74 16.37
N THR A 29 -1.45 8.48 16.15
CA THR A 29 -0.55 7.46 15.59
C THR A 29 -0.09 7.84 14.18
N LYS A 30 -0.95 8.46 13.36
CA LYS A 30 -0.54 8.96 12.03
C LYS A 30 0.56 10.01 12.17
N SER A 31 0.35 11.04 12.98
CA SER A 31 1.33 12.11 13.20
C SER A 31 2.65 11.58 13.77
N MET A 32 2.61 10.67 14.75
CA MET A 32 3.83 10.09 15.32
C MET A 32 4.55 9.15 14.38
N SER A 33 3.81 8.40 13.55
CA SER A 33 4.43 7.57 12.53
C SER A 33 5.18 8.41 11.51
N LEU A 34 4.58 9.52 11.06
CA LEU A 34 5.24 10.45 10.15
C LEU A 34 6.47 11.09 10.79
N ARG A 35 6.34 11.58 12.03
CA ARG A 35 7.47 12.11 12.79
C ARG A 35 8.60 11.10 12.91
N CYS A 36 8.29 9.85 13.27
CA CYS A 36 9.28 8.78 13.37
C CYS A 36 9.97 8.51 12.02
N ALA A 37 9.24 8.51 10.91
CA ALA A 37 9.81 8.36 9.58
C ALA A 37 10.82 9.47 9.24
N VAL A 38 10.49 10.72 9.57
CA VAL A 38 11.37 11.88 9.36
C VAL A 38 12.59 11.81 10.27
N GLU A 39 12.41 11.55 11.57
CA GLU A 39 13.50 11.46 12.54
C GLU A 39 14.47 10.30 12.23
N LEU A 40 13.96 9.20 11.66
CA LEU A 40 14.79 8.10 11.17
C LEU A 40 15.45 8.39 9.82
N GLY A 41 15.11 9.48 9.12
CA GLY A 41 15.66 9.79 7.80
C GLY A 41 15.17 8.84 6.70
N ILE A 42 13.98 8.24 6.85
CA ILE A 42 13.41 7.32 5.86
C ILE A 42 13.25 7.98 4.48
N PRO A 43 12.70 9.20 4.35
CA PRO A 43 12.54 9.84 3.04
C PRO A 43 13.87 9.99 2.29
N ASP A 44 14.93 10.41 2.98
CA ASP A 44 16.25 10.59 2.39
C ASP A 44 16.87 9.24 2.00
N ALA A 45 16.70 8.21 2.83
CA ALA A 45 17.16 6.86 2.54
C ALA A 45 16.48 6.28 1.27
N VAL A 46 15.17 6.49 1.13
CA VAL A 46 14.41 6.12 -0.07
C VAL A 46 14.91 6.91 -1.29
N HIS A 47 15.13 8.22 -1.15
CA HIS A 47 15.60 9.08 -2.22
C HIS A 47 16.99 8.68 -2.73
N ARG A 48 17.95 8.41 -1.82
CA ARG A 48 19.31 7.95 -2.18
C ARG A 48 19.32 6.64 -2.96
N ARG A 49 18.29 5.81 -2.81
CA ARG A 49 18.14 4.53 -3.54
C ARG A 49 17.29 4.63 -4.80
N GLY A 50 16.93 5.83 -5.26
CA GLY A 50 16.18 6.04 -6.50
C GLY A 50 14.66 5.90 -6.34
N GLY A 51 14.12 6.05 -5.12
CA GLY A 51 12.69 6.17 -4.87
C GLY A 51 11.95 4.87 -4.54
N ALA A 52 12.54 3.71 -4.82
CA ALA A 52 11.99 2.40 -4.46
C ALA A 52 12.99 1.63 -3.57
N VAL A 53 12.51 1.12 -2.44
CA VAL A 53 13.36 0.39 -1.49
C VAL A 53 12.56 -0.68 -0.75
N THR A 54 13.17 -1.83 -0.51
CA THR A 54 12.60 -2.88 0.34
C THR A 54 12.88 -2.60 1.82
N VAL A 55 12.07 -3.17 2.72
CA VAL A 55 12.29 -2.99 4.17
C VAL A 55 13.66 -3.49 4.64
N PRO A 56 14.18 -4.65 4.20
CA PRO A 56 15.55 -5.08 4.57
C PRO A 56 16.64 -4.13 4.07
N GLU A 57 16.49 -3.58 2.86
CA GLU A 57 17.41 -2.57 2.33
C GLU A 57 17.36 -1.27 3.14
N LEU A 58 16.17 -0.86 3.57
CA LEU A 58 15.99 0.31 4.43
C LEU A 58 16.62 0.08 5.82
N VAL A 59 16.52 -1.13 6.39
CA VAL A 59 17.23 -1.47 7.63
C VAL A 59 18.74 -1.31 7.47
N ALA A 60 19.30 -1.78 6.34
CA ALA A 60 20.72 -1.63 6.06
C ALA A 60 21.13 -0.16 5.84
N GLU A 61 20.34 0.60 5.07
CA GLU A 61 20.58 2.01 4.76
C GLU A 61 20.53 2.91 6.01
N LEU A 62 19.63 2.59 6.95
CA LEU A 62 19.46 3.32 8.20
C LEU A 62 20.38 2.81 9.33
N ALA A 63 21.27 1.86 9.03
CA ALA A 63 22.15 1.20 10.00
C ALA A 63 21.39 0.65 11.24
N LEU A 64 20.18 0.14 11.03
CA LEU A 64 19.34 -0.40 12.10
C LEU A 64 19.71 -1.87 12.40
N PRO A 65 19.61 -2.31 13.66
CA PRO A 65 19.75 -3.73 13.98
C PRO A 65 18.62 -4.55 13.34
N ARG A 66 18.91 -5.77 12.88
CA ARG A 66 17.93 -6.66 12.25
C ARG A 66 16.68 -6.92 13.12
N SER A 67 16.82 -6.86 14.44
CA SER A 67 15.68 -6.98 15.38
C SER A 67 14.62 -5.89 15.21
N ARG A 68 14.95 -4.76 14.58
CA ARG A 68 14.01 -3.66 14.30
C ARG A 68 13.24 -3.80 12.99
N GLU A 69 13.61 -4.75 12.13
CA GLU A 69 12.96 -4.95 10.83
C GLU A 69 11.44 -5.14 10.93
N PRO A 70 10.87 -5.95 11.86
CA PRO A 70 9.43 -6.13 11.97
C PRO A 70 8.70 -4.83 12.34
N PHE A 71 9.33 -3.99 13.17
CA PHE A 71 8.78 -2.71 13.59
C PHE A 71 8.83 -1.69 12.45
N LEU A 72 9.94 -1.62 11.73
CA LEU A 72 10.06 -0.79 10.54
C LEU A 72 9.04 -1.20 9.47
N ARG A 73 8.81 -2.50 9.27
CA ARG A 73 7.76 -3.01 8.38
C ARG A 73 6.36 -2.55 8.78
N ARG A 74 6.06 -2.53 10.09
CA ARG A 74 4.76 -2.05 10.61
C ARG A 74 4.62 -0.54 10.43
N LEU A 75 5.68 0.22 10.66
CA LEU A 75 5.73 1.65 10.41
C LEU A 75 5.49 1.97 8.93
N MET A 76 6.24 1.34 8.02
CA MET A 76 6.10 1.57 6.58
C MET A 76 4.70 1.22 6.06
N ARG A 77 4.08 0.14 6.56
CA ARG A 77 2.69 -0.19 6.22
C ARG A 77 1.69 0.86 6.69
N LEU A 78 1.86 1.39 7.90
CA LEU A 78 0.99 2.44 8.42
C LEU A 78 1.10 3.72 7.59
N LEU A 79 2.33 4.10 7.24
CA LEU A 79 2.60 5.27 6.41
C LEU A 79 2.06 5.08 4.98
N ALA A 80 2.18 3.89 4.41
CA ALA A 80 1.63 3.58 3.11
C ALA A 80 0.10 3.59 3.09
N HIS A 81 -0.54 3.02 4.12
CA HIS A 81 -1.98 3.12 4.29
C HIS A 81 -2.46 4.57 4.45
N GLY A 82 -1.62 5.44 5.01
CA GLY A 82 -1.86 6.88 5.08
C GLY A 82 -1.60 7.66 3.78
N GLY A 83 -1.15 6.99 2.71
CA GLY A 83 -0.85 7.62 1.42
C GLY A 83 0.46 8.41 1.38
N LEU A 84 1.34 8.23 2.36
CA LEU A 84 2.65 8.91 2.42
C LEU A 84 3.73 8.16 1.64
N PHE A 85 3.54 6.86 1.43
CA PHE A 85 4.41 5.99 0.63
C PHE A 85 3.54 5.02 -0.17
N ASP A 86 4.04 4.56 -1.30
CA ASP A 86 3.38 3.48 -2.04
C ASP A 86 3.94 2.12 -1.60
N ALA A 87 3.02 1.21 -1.23
CA ALA A 87 3.38 -0.18 -1.03
C ALA A 87 3.45 -0.86 -2.41
N ALA A 88 4.65 -0.94 -2.99
CA ALA A 88 4.86 -1.71 -4.20
C ALA A 88 4.52 -3.19 -3.92
N ALA A 89 3.46 -3.70 -4.53
CA ALA A 89 3.12 -5.11 -4.48
C ALA A 89 4.21 -5.88 -5.23
N GLY A 90 5.12 -6.52 -4.48
CA GLY A 90 6.21 -7.28 -5.06
C GLY A 90 5.71 -8.33 -6.06
N LEU A 91 6.22 -8.26 -7.30
CA LEU A 91 6.16 -9.27 -8.38
C LEU A 91 4.78 -9.75 -8.88
N GLU A 92 3.71 -9.72 -8.08
CA GLU A 92 2.35 -10.07 -8.53
C GLU A 92 1.79 -9.05 -9.51
N GLU A 93 2.23 -7.79 -9.44
CA GLU A 93 1.84 -6.79 -10.44
C GLU A 93 2.47 -7.08 -11.80
N ILE A 94 3.68 -7.65 -11.88
CA ILE A 94 4.27 -8.06 -13.17
C ILE A 94 3.43 -9.19 -13.76
N ILE A 95 3.07 -10.20 -12.97
CA ILE A 95 2.24 -11.32 -13.45
C ILE A 95 0.84 -10.82 -13.85
N HIS A 96 0.18 -9.96 -13.05
CA HIS A 96 -1.14 -9.42 -13.37
C HIS A 96 -1.15 -8.40 -14.51
N ARG A 97 -0.11 -7.58 -14.66
CA ARG A 97 0.05 -6.63 -15.78
C ARG A 97 0.35 -7.38 -17.07
N THR A 98 1.18 -8.43 -17.01
CA THR A 98 1.46 -9.30 -18.16
C THR A 98 0.21 -10.06 -18.60
N HIS A 99 -0.60 -10.56 -17.67
CA HIS A 99 -1.87 -11.24 -17.99
C HIS A 99 -2.96 -10.29 -18.54
N ARG A 100 -2.85 -8.98 -18.24
CA ARG A 100 -3.75 -7.93 -18.79
C ARG A 100 -3.33 -7.54 -20.21
N LEU A 101 -2.02 -7.43 -20.45
CA LEU A 101 -1.45 -7.15 -21.77
C LEU A 101 -1.60 -8.34 -22.74
N ALA A 102 -1.49 -9.58 -22.25
CA ALA A 102 -1.68 -10.78 -23.07
C ALA A 102 -3.14 -11.00 -23.51
N ARG A 103 -4.12 -10.53 -22.73
CA ARG A 103 -5.55 -10.58 -23.11
C ARG A 103 -6.00 -9.41 -23.98
N SER A 104 -5.27 -8.30 -23.98
CA SER A 104 -5.57 -7.13 -24.80
C SER A 104 -4.84 -7.10 -26.15
N SER A 105 -4.01 -8.11 -26.46
CA SER A 105 -3.47 -8.25 -27.81
C SER A 105 -4.52 -8.92 -28.70
N PRO A 106 -5.08 -8.24 -29.72
CA PRO A 106 -5.85 -8.93 -30.74
C PRO A 106 -4.95 -9.94 -31.47
N PRO A 107 -5.47 -11.08 -31.94
CA PRO A 107 -4.70 -11.96 -32.81
C PRO A 107 -4.29 -11.14 -34.05
N ALA A 108 -2.99 -11.11 -34.33
CA ALA A 108 -2.47 -10.49 -35.55
C ALA A 108 -3.09 -11.22 -36.74
N THR A 109 -4.15 -10.65 -37.30
CA THR A 109 -4.67 -11.05 -38.60
C THR A 109 -3.57 -10.79 -39.59
N SER A 110 -3.12 -11.85 -40.26
CA SER A 110 -2.10 -11.82 -41.30
C SER A 110 -2.54 -10.88 -42.43
N ALA A 111 -2.14 -9.61 -42.35
CA ALA A 111 -2.03 -8.73 -43.50
C ALA A 111 -0.78 -9.17 -44.27
N ARG A 112 -1.00 -10.19 -45.09
CA ARG A 112 -0.11 -10.72 -46.14
C ARG A 112 0.12 -9.60 -47.15
N TRP A 113 1.18 -8.80 -46.96
CA TRP A 113 1.67 -7.91 -47.99
C TRP A 113 2.27 -8.74 -49.13
N GLY A 114 1.77 -8.43 -50.33
CA GLY A 114 2.19 -8.76 -51.69
C GLY A 114 3.31 -9.77 -51.95
N ASN A 115 3.01 -10.73 -52.83
CA ASN A 115 3.88 -11.11 -53.93
C ASN A 115 3.08 -11.81 -55.04
N VAL A 116 3.17 -11.24 -56.25
CA VAL A 116 2.61 -11.60 -57.57
C VAL A 116 1.13 -11.33 -57.79
#